data_AF-A0A2V7G069-F1
#
_entry.id   AF-A0A2V7G069-F1
#
_cell.length_a   1.000
_cell.length_b   1.000
_cell.length_c   1.000
_cell.angle_alpha   90.00
_cell.angle_beta   90.00
_cell.angle_gamma   90.00
#
_symmetry.space_group_name_H-M   'P 1'
#
loop_
_entity.id
_entity.type
_entity.pdbx_description
1 polymer ?
#
loop_
_entity_poly.entity_id
_entity_poly.type
_entity_poly.pdbx_seq_one_letter_code
_entity_poly.pdbx_strand_id
1 'polypeptide(L)' 'PRELFERNCWISFEPVEGSLSVLADYIGPHKILWATDYPHPDGFFPGAPDLIAKRPELSAETKRQILAGGAARFYALV' A
#
# COMPACT_ATOMS: atom_id res chain seq x y z
N PRO A 1 -2.14 13.30 -19.01
CA PRO A 1 -2.81 12.75 -17.80
C PRO A 1 -1.88 11.93 -16.88
N ARG A 2 -1.01 11.08 -17.45
CA ARG A 2 -0.08 10.22 -16.70
C ARG A 2 0.81 10.96 -15.70
N GLU A 3 1.53 11.98 -16.15
CA GLU A 3 2.45 12.74 -15.29
C GLU A 3 1.74 13.39 -14.08
N LEU A 4 0.51 13.86 -14.27
CA LEU A 4 -0.29 14.42 -13.18
C LEU A 4 -0.66 13.37 -12.14
N PHE A 5 -1.01 12.16 -12.58
CA PHE A 5 -1.31 11.04 -11.69
C PHE A 5 -0.05 10.60 -10.92
N GLU A 6 1.05 10.37 -11.63
CA GLU A 6 2.33 9.98 -11.02
C GLU A 6 2.79 11.01 -9.97
N ARG A 7 2.59 12.31 -10.24
CA ARG A 7 2.94 13.36 -9.28
C ARG A 7 1.99 13.41 -8.09
N ASN A 8 0.68 13.41 -8.33
CA ASN A 8 -0.30 13.87 -7.33
C ASN A 8 -1.19 12.77 -6.73
N CYS A 9 -1.18 11.54 -7.26
CA CYS A 9 -2.09 10.48 -6.82
C CYS A 9 -1.36 9.40 -6.02
N TRP A 10 -2.10 8.83 -5.07
CA TRP A 10 -1.79 7.64 -4.27
C TRP A 10 -3.02 6.72 -4.31
N ILE A 11 -2.79 5.42 -4.18
CA ILE A 11 -3.84 4.40 -4.25
C ILE A 11 -3.89 3.63 -2.93
N SER A 12 -5.09 3.55 -2.34
CA SER A 12 -5.36 2.61 -1.25
C SER A 12 -5.76 1.25 -1.82
N PHE A 13 -5.53 0.20 -1.04
CA PHE A 13 -5.62 -1.18 -1.49
C PHE A 13 -6.08 -2.10 -0.36
N GLU A 14 -6.84 -3.14 -0.67
CA GLU A 14 -7.19 -4.19 0.29
C GLU A 14 -6.10 -5.26 0.35
N PRO A 15 -5.57 -5.65 1.53
CA PRO A 15 -4.41 -6.53 1.65
C PRO A 15 -4.50 -7.89 0.93
N VAL A 16 -5.72 -8.30 0.54
CA VAL A 16 -6.01 -9.56 -0.17
C VAL A 16 -5.95 -9.49 -1.69
N GLU A 17 -5.92 -8.31 -2.35
CA GLU A 17 -5.97 -8.35 -3.82
C GLU A 17 -4.67 -8.96 -4.41
N GLY A 18 -4.80 -9.69 -5.53
CA GLY A 18 -3.65 -10.37 -6.16
C GLY A 18 -2.72 -9.44 -6.94
N SER A 19 -3.18 -8.22 -7.24
CA SER A 19 -2.53 -7.26 -8.14
C SER A 19 -1.43 -6.42 -7.47
N LEU A 20 -1.18 -6.59 -6.17
CA LEU A 20 -0.31 -5.68 -5.39
C LEU A 20 1.11 -5.57 -5.95
N SER A 21 1.72 -6.68 -6.37
CA SER A 21 3.07 -6.68 -6.94
C SER A 21 3.11 -5.89 -8.25
N VAL A 22 2.17 -6.18 -9.16
CA VAL A 22 2.05 -5.49 -10.45
C VAL A 22 1.76 -3.99 -10.26
N LEU A 23 0.89 -3.64 -9.30
CA LEU A 23 0.60 -2.26 -8.98
C LEU A 23 1.84 -1.54 -8.43
N ALA A 24 2.57 -2.17 -7.50
CA ALA A 24 3.79 -1.61 -6.93
C ALA A 24 4.87 -1.37 -7.98
N ASP A 25 5.03 -2.27 -8.96
CA ASP A 25 5.96 -2.10 -10.08
C ASP A 25 5.52 -0.95 -11.02
N TYR A 26 4.20 -0.77 -11.20
CA TYR A 26 3.66 0.22 -12.13
C TYR A 26 3.68 1.65 -11.60
N ILE A 27 3.22 1.88 -10.35
CA ILE A 27 3.10 3.23 -9.77
C ILE A 27 4.18 3.56 -8.73
N GLY A 28 5.00 2.56 -8.36
CA GLY A 28 5.95 2.64 -7.27
C GLY A 28 5.29 2.35 -5.92
N PRO A 29 5.92 1.55 -5.04
CA PRO A 29 5.31 1.15 -3.76
C PRO A 29 5.12 2.31 -2.78
N HIS A 30 5.89 3.39 -2.93
CA HIS A 30 5.75 4.63 -2.16
C HIS A 30 4.49 5.45 -2.53
N LYS A 31 3.73 5.00 -3.54
CA LYS A 31 2.42 5.54 -3.94
C LYS A 31 1.24 4.69 -3.47
N ILE A 32 1.50 3.59 -2.77
CA ILE A 32 0.48 2.68 -2.25
C ILE A 32 0.28 2.98 -0.77
N LEU A 33 -0.99 3.04 -0.37
CA LEU A 33 -1.45 3.14 1.01
C LEU A 33 -2.22 1.86 1.35
N TRP A 34 -2.22 1.47 2.62
CA TRP A 34 -3.04 0.38 3.14
C TRP A 34 -3.88 0.90 4.31
N ALA A 35 -4.96 0.18 4.59
CA ALA A 35 -5.81 0.45 5.74
C ALA A 35 -6.29 -0.88 6.33
N THR A 36 -6.72 -0.83 7.59
CA THR A 36 -7.52 -1.92 8.18
C THR A 36 -8.99 -1.81 7.81
N ASP A 37 -9.41 -0.67 7.26
CA ASP A 37 -10.81 -0.33 6.97
C ASP A 37 -11.76 -0.54 8.17
N TYR A 38 -11.27 -0.28 9.39
CA TYR A 38 -12.07 -0.40 10.59
C TYR A 38 -13.14 0.71 10.66
N PRO A 39 -14.39 0.42 11.07
CA PRO A 39 -14.93 -0.85 11.57
C PRO A 39 -15.75 -1.63 10.54
N HIS A 40 -15.43 -1.53 9.25
CA HIS A 40 -16.25 -2.18 8.23
C HIS A 40 -16.31 -3.70 8.44
N PRO A 41 -17.48 -4.34 8.16
CA PRO A 41 -17.65 -5.78 8.35
C PRO A 41 -16.68 -6.65 7.55
N ASP A 42 -16.23 -6.15 6.40
CA ASP A 42 -15.26 -6.73 5.49
C ASP A 42 -13.85 -6.15 5.67
N GLY A 43 -13.64 -5.31 6.68
CA GLY A 43 -12.34 -4.78 7.04
C GLY A 43 -11.37 -5.83 7.58
N PHE A 44 -10.11 -5.42 7.68
CA PHE A 44 -8.96 -6.26 8.02
C PHE A 44 -8.35 -5.91 9.38
N PHE A 45 -9.07 -5.24 10.27
CA PHE A 45 -8.56 -4.96 11.62
C PHE A 45 -8.47 -6.24 12.46
N PRO A 46 -7.37 -6.48 13.20
CA PRO A 46 -6.08 -5.74 13.21
C PRO A 46 -5.04 -6.32 12.23
N GLY A 47 -5.40 -7.33 11.43
CA GLY A 47 -4.48 -8.18 10.66
C GLY A 47 -3.92 -7.63 9.34
N ALA A 48 -4.37 -6.46 8.85
CA ALA A 48 -3.92 -5.92 7.56
C ALA A 48 -2.38 -5.83 7.40
N PRO A 49 -1.60 -5.33 8.38
CA PRO A 49 -0.14 -5.26 8.25
C PRO A 49 0.49 -6.65 8.08
N ASP A 50 0.00 -7.62 8.84
CA ASP A 50 0.50 -9.01 8.84
C ASP A 50 0.25 -9.68 7.49
N LEU A 51 -0.91 -9.45 6.89
CA LEU A 51 -1.25 -9.98 5.57
C LEU A 51 -0.28 -9.45 4.51
N ILE A 52 0.05 -8.16 4.53
CA ILE A 52 1.02 -7.53 3.61
C ILE A 52 2.44 -8.05 3.88
N ALA A 53 2.85 -8.12 5.14
CA ALA A 53 4.19 -8.56 5.54
C ALA A 53 4.50 -10.00 5.10
N LYS A 54 3.47 -10.86 5.07
CA LYS A 54 3.58 -12.28 4.69
C LYS A 54 3.58 -12.55 3.18
N ARG A 55 3.39 -11.54 2.33
CA ARG A 55 3.35 -11.70 0.85
C ARG A 55 4.73 -12.11 0.30
N PRO A 56 4.93 -13.35 -0.19
CA PRO A 56 6.24 -13.83 -0.61
C PRO A 56 6.75 -13.17 -1.90
N GLU A 57 5.85 -12.67 -2.73
CA GLU A 57 6.15 -12.04 -4.02
C GLU A 57 6.72 -10.62 -3.90
N LEU A 58 6.61 -9.98 -2.73
CA LEU A 58 7.08 -8.62 -2.51
C LEU A 58 8.48 -8.63 -1.90
N SER A 59 9.38 -7.81 -2.47
CA SER A 59 10.69 -7.56 -1.88
C SER A 59 10.58 -6.90 -0.50
N ALA A 60 11.62 -7.02 0.32
CA ALA A 60 11.68 -6.34 1.63
C ALA A 60 11.56 -4.81 1.50
N GLU A 61 12.14 -4.23 0.44
CA GLU A 61 12.01 -2.80 0.12
C GLU A 61 10.56 -2.43 -0.17
N THR A 62 9.92 -3.19 -1.06
CA THR A 62 8.51 -2.99 -1.46
C THR A 62 7.60 -3.05 -0.24
N LYS A 63 7.77 -4.05 0.63
CA LYS A 63 7.02 -4.16 1.89
C LYS A 63 7.23 -2.95 2.78
N ARG A 64 8.48 -2.49 2.96
CA ARG A 64 8.79 -1.31 3.79
C ARG A 64 8.11 -0.04 3.26
N GLN A 65 8.14 0.16 1.95
CA GLN A 65 7.50 1.32 1.32
C GLN A 65 5.97 1.26 1.45
N ILE A 66 5.34 0.11 1.21
CA ILE A 66 3.89 -0.04 1.37
C ILE A 66 3.49 0.13 2.84
N LEU A 67 4.16 -0.55 3.77
CA LEU A 67 3.78 -0.56 5.18
C LEU A 67 3.97 0.78 5.88
N ALA A 68 4.97 1.58 5.47
CA ALA A 68 5.31 2.84 6.13
C ALA A 68 5.63 3.98 5.16
N GLY A 69 6.48 3.75 4.15
CA GLY A 69 7.02 4.82 3.30
C GLY A 69 5.97 5.64 2.55
N GLY A 70 4.94 5.01 1.99
CA GLY A 70 3.85 5.67 1.28
C GLY A 70 3.05 6.59 2.20
N ALA A 71 2.66 6.09 3.38
CA ALA A 71 1.95 6.87 4.39
C ALA A 71 2.81 8.02 4.94
N ALA A 72 4.07 7.76 5.26
CA ALA A 72 5.00 8.79 5.75
C ALA A 72 5.15 9.94 4.75
N ARG A 73 5.27 9.63 3.45
CA ARG A 73 5.37 10.65 2.40
C ARG A 73 4.07 11.41 2.19
N PHE A 74 2.93 10.71 2.16
CA PHE A 74 1.63 11.33 1.87
C PHE A 74 1.16 12.23 3.03
N TYR A 75 1.30 11.76 4.27
CA TYR A 75 0.82 12.46 5.47
C TYR A 75 1.91 13.31 6.15
N ALA A 76 3.14 13.35 5.60
CA ALA A 76 4.29 14.03 6.21
C ALA A 76 4.56 13.59 7.66
N LEU A 77 4.55 12.27 7.90
CA LEU A 77 4.83 11.68 9.22
C LEU A 77 6.34 11.58 9.44
N VAL A 78 6.76 11.86 10.68
CA VAL A 78 8.16 11.84 11.16
C VAL A 78 8.55 10.50 11.77
#